data_AF-A0A1Q7F4G0-F1
#
_entry.id   AF-A0A1Q7F4G0-F1
#
_cell.length_a   1.000
_cell.length_b   1.000
_cell.length_c   1.000
_cell.angle_alpha   90.00
_cell.angle_beta   90.00
_cell.angle_gamma   90.00
#
_symmetry.space_group_name_H-M   'P 1'
#
loop_
_entity.id
_entity.type
_entity.pdbx_description
1 polymer ?
#
loop_
_entity_poly.entity_id
_entity_poly.type
_entity_poly.pdbx_seq_one_letter_code
_entity_poly.pdbx_strand_id
1 'polypeptide(L)'
;MGRAGNGTRGQVGGGDPDALLPGDRRHEHRRPIGRIAAVALAAAAAWLIAFSVWSAEPAAYDFIALYAPARLIATGHGASATDLDAVFVVEHEAVPARTIVMGHANVPALSYLMAPLGALPIEVAYAIWTALGVLALVAAAFLLGRLADPSQIRLLFPFAVLAPTSLIALVEGQTTPFILLLVAGSLRAPPFWSGALLGATVLRPQVFPLFALVALTDRRRAAGMISMLVVLVLVSFVAIGPEGMARYPGLLTRATTELRPGELGLAPLVRRVVQGGDSFLIYLALGAIAFALGAVAVLLRSRAIVSRIADASTWSLLVAPHALLHDGVFAYPGVASASTTSRRTALWVGAGIAASLLQQAGIPVAPFYLLALFFGAGPPHREARTLPGAFPTRP
;
A
#
# COMPACT_ATOMS: atom_id res chain seq x y z
N MET A 1 37.03 47.27 43.98
CA MET A 1 37.13 45.86 44.43
C MET A 1 36.40 45.01 43.38
N GLY A 2 37.07 44.44 42.39
CA GLY A 2 37.61 43.06 42.39
C GLY A 2 36.53 42.10 41.84
N ARG A 3 36.67 41.31 40.77
CA ARG A 3 37.81 40.62 40.15
C ARG A 3 37.58 40.49 38.64
N ALA A 4 38.61 40.79 37.84
CA ALA A 4 38.71 40.35 36.45
C ALA A 4 39.17 38.88 36.42
N GLY A 5 38.39 38.02 35.78
CA GLY A 5 38.72 36.59 35.60
C GLY A 5 39.45 36.37 34.28
N ASN A 6 40.74 36.03 34.38
CA ASN A 6 41.53 35.39 33.33
C ASN A 6 41.00 33.96 33.08
N GLY A 7 40.71 33.59 31.83
CA GLY A 7 40.24 32.26 31.49
C GLY A 7 40.38 31.91 30.01
N THR A 8 41.59 31.48 29.65
CA THR A 8 41.96 30.57 28.55
C THR A 8 41.52 30.91 27.12
N ARG A 9 42.48 31.41 26.33
CA ARG A 9 42.54 31.26 24.87
C ARG A 9 42.42 29.77 24.50
N GLY A 10 41.24 29.35 24.06
CA GLY A 10 41.04 28.04 23.45
C GLY A 10 41.80 27.96 22.12
N GLN A 11 42.58 26.90 21.95
CA GLN A 11 43.38 26.60 20.77
C GLN A 11 42.54 26.70 19.49
N VAL A 12 42.85 27.73 18.69
CA VAL A 12 42.52 27.76 17.28
C VAL A 12 43.56 26.91 16.55
N GLY A 13 43.11 25.88 15.83
CA GLY A 13 43.91 25.29 14.75
C GLY A 13 44.64 23.98 15.05
N GLY A 14 43.92 22.96 15.52
CA GLY A 14 44.27 21.56 15.23
C GLY A 14 43.58 21.13 13.93
N GLY A 15 43.88 21.81 12.82
CA GLY A 15 43.39 21.39 11.51
C GLY A 15 44.07 20.09 11.15
N ASP A 16 43.27 19.02 11.02
CA ASP A 16 43.72 17.72 10.52
C ASP A 16 44.48 17.94 9.19
N PRO A 17 45.81 17.76 9.14
CA PRO A 17 46.59 18.03 7.94
C PRO A 17 46.25 17.08 6.79
N ASP A 18 45.55 15.97 7.07
CA ASP A 18 45.16 14.98 6.07
C ASP A 18 43.81 15.30 5.39
N ALA A 19 43.06 16.30 5.87
CA ALA A 19 41.77 16.68 5.30
C ALA A 19 41.84 17.39 3.93
N LEU A 20 43.05 17.62 3.38
CA LEU A 20 43.28 18.35 2.13
C LEU A 20 43.72 17.48 0.95
N LEU A 21 43.87 16.16 1.10
CA LEU A 21 44.25 15.33 -0.04
C LEU A 21 43.09 15.21 -1.05
N PRO A 22 43.24 15.65 -2.33
CA PRO A 22 42.19 15.61 -3.36
C PRO A 22 41.73 14.21 -3.78
N GLY A 23 42.26 13.15 -3.16
CA GLY A 23 42.02 11.74 -3.51
C GLY A 23 40.64 11.23 -3.10
N ASP A 24 40.09 11.66 -1.97
CA ASP A 24 38.90 11.01 -1.40
C ASP A 24 37.56 11.49 -1.96
N ARG A 25 37.51 12.65 -2.62
CA ARG A 25 36.26 13.16 -3.24
C ARG A 25 35.78 12.32 -4.43
N ARG A 26 36.68 11.54 -5.06
CA ARG A 26 36.32 10.66 -6.18
C ARG A 26 35.52 9.43 -5.74
N HIS A 27 35.63 9.01 -4.47
CA HIS A 27 34.86 7.89 -3.93
C HIS A 27 33.42 8.26 -3.54
N GLU A 28 33.16 9.53 -3.22
CA GLU A 28 31.81 9.99 -2.90
C GLU A 28 30.91 10.09 -4.14
N HIS A 29 31.44 10.52 -5.29
CA HIS A 29 30.66 10.70 -6.52
C HIS A 29 30.27 9.39 -7.24
N ARG A 30 30.99 8.28 -7.00
CA ARG A 30 30.64 6.96 -7.61
C ARG A 30 29.51 6.23 -6.89
N ARG A 31 29.26 6.55 -5.62
CA ARG A 31 28.21 5.91 -4.79
C ARG A 31 26.76 6.23 -5.20
N PRO A 32 26.38 7.43 -5.68
CA PRO A 32 25.00 7.70 -6.09
C PRO A 32 24.62 6.99 -7.40
N ILE A 33 25.52 6.93 -8.39
CA ILE A 33 25.24 6.34 -9.72
C ILE A 33 24.88 4.86 -9.58
N GLY A 34 25.66 4.09 -8.81
CA GLY A 34 25.39 2.67 -8.60
C GLY A 34 24.03 2.40 -7.93
N ARG A 35 23.56 3.30 -7.05
CA ARG A 35 22.25 3.17 -6.41
C ARG A 35 21.11 3.42 -7.39
N ILE A 36 21.21 4.47 -8.21
CA ILE A 36 20.21 4.79 -9.22
C ILE A 36 20.12 3.65 -10.24
N ALA A 37 21.26 3.12 -10.68
CA ALA A 37 21.31 1.98 -11.60
C ALA A 37 20.65 0.73 -11.00
N ALA A 38 20.92 0.39 -9.74
CA ALA A 38 20.31 -0.76 -9.07
C ALA A 38 18.78 -0.59 -8.92
N VAL A 39 18.32 0.61 -8.58
CA VAL A 39 16.90 0.95 -8.49
C VAL A 39 16.22 0.82 -9.86
N ALA A 40 16.82 1.39 -10.90
CA ALA A 40 16.30 1.31 -12.26
C ALA A 40 16.26 -0.14 -12.77
N LEU A 41 17.29 -0.94 -12.48
CA LEU A 41 17.33 -2.35 -12.86
C LEU A 41 16.24 -3.16 -12.17
N ALA A 42 16.04 -2.98 -10.86
CA ALA A 42 14.97 -3.66 -10.13
C ALA A 42 13.58 -3.25 -10.62
N ALA A 43 13.37 -1.96 -10.91
CA ALA A 43 12.12 -1.46 -11.49
C ALA A 43 11.87 -2.03 -12.89
N ALA A 44 12.88 -2.04 -13.75
CA ALA A 44 12.79 -2.61 -15.09
C ALA A 44 12.52 -4.13 -15.05
N ALA A 45 13.15 -4.86 -14.13
CA ALA A 45 12.91 -6.28 -13.92
C ALA A 45 11.47 -6.53 -13.45
N ALA A 46 10.97 -5.78 -12.47
CA ALA A 46 9.59 -5.91 -12.00
C ALA A 46 8.57 -5.64 -13.12
N TRP A 47 8.79 -4.57 -13.90
CA TRP A 47 7.94 -4.23 -15.04
C TRP A 47 7.97 -5.35 -16.10
N LEU A 48 9.15 -5.82 -16.49
CA LEU A 48 9.30 -6.85 -17.51
C LEU A 48 8.67 -8.18 -17.09
N ILE A 49 8.89 -8.60 -15.85
CA ILE A 49 8.28 -9.82 -15.30
C ILE A 49 6.76 -9.68 -15.31
N ALA A 50 6.22 -8.59 -14.76
CA ALA A 50 4.78 -8.38 -14.68
C ALA A 50 4.13 -8.34 -16.07
N PHE A 51 4.71 -7.55 -16.99
CA PHE A 51 4.23 -7.44 -18.36
C PHE A 51 4.25 -8.78 -19.10
N SER A 52 5.37 -9.50 -19.05
CA SER A 52 5.52 -10.77 -19.77
C SER A 52 4.57 -11.86 -19.24
N VAL A 53 4.40 -11.93 -17.92
CA VAL A 53 3.50 -12.91 -17.29
C VAL A 53 2.05 -12.60 -17.63
N TRP A 54 1.63 -11.34 -17.50
CA TRP A 54 0.26 -10.95 -17.87
C TRP A 54 -0.02 -11.15 -19.36
N SER A 55 0.90 -10.79 -20.24
CA SER A 55 0.72 -10.94 -21.70
C SER A 55 0.62 -12.40 -22.14
N ALA A 56 1.13 -13.35 -21.36
CA ALA A 56 1.00 -14.77 -21.67
C ALA A 56 -0.43 -15.29 -21.42
N GLU A 57 -1.14 -14.74 -20.43
CA GLU A 57 -2.47 -15.21 -20.02
C GLU A 57 -3.34 -14.07 -19.47
N PRO A 58 -3.71 -13.05 -20.28
CA PRO A 58 -4.38 -11.84 -19.78
C PRO A 58 -5.76 -12.12 -19.17
N ALA A 59 -6.42 -13.20 -19.60
CA ALA A 59 -7.74 -13.60 -19.09
C ALA A 59 -7.71 -14.03 -17.61
N ALA A 60 -6.56 -14.50 -17.12
CA ALA A 60 -6.39 -15.02 -15.75
C ALA A 60 -6.27 -13.92 -14.69
N TYR A 61 -6.15 -12.64 -15.08
CA TYR A 61 -5.76 -11.56 -14.18
C TYR A 61 -6.86 -10.50 -13.98
N ASP A 62 -6.81 -9.84 -12.82
CA ASP A 62 -7.85 -8.89 -12.38
C ASP A 62 -7.85 -7.54 -13.13
N PHE A 63 -6.81 -7.20 -13.91
CA PHE A 63 -6.68 -5.88 -14.55
C PHE A 63 -7.86 -5.52 -15.45
N ILE A 64 -8.39 -6.50 -16.19
CA ILE A 64 -9.49 -6.27 -17.13
C ILE A 64 -10.76 -5.81 -16.40
N ALA A 65 -10.96 -6.23 -15.15
CA ALA A 65 -12.09 -5.80 -14.32
C ALA A 65 -11.97 -4.33 -13.87
N LEU A 66 -10.75 -3.76 -13.90
CA LEU A 66 -10.53 -2.33 -13.74
C LEU A 66 -10.68 -1.58 -15.07
N TYR A 67 -10.19 -2.18 -16.14
CA TYR A 67 -10.17 -1.59 -17.49
C TYR A 67 -11.58 -1.46 -18.08
N ALA A 68 -12.44 -2.47 -17.97
CA ALA A 68 -13.78 -2.47 -18.56
C ALA A 68 -14.68 -1.30 -18.09
N PRO A 69 -14.87 -1.05 -16.78
CA PRO A 69 -15.64 0.11 -16.33
C PRO A 69 -14.97 1.44 -16.69
N ALA A 70 -13.63 1.49 -16.74
CA ALA A 70 -12.90 2.68 -17.21
C ALA A 70 -13.13 2.96 -18.71
N ARG A 71 -13.17 1.92 -19.54
CA ARG A 71 -13.50 1.98 -20.98
C ARG A 71 -14.93 2.48 -21.19
N LEU A 72 -15.88 2.01 -20.39
CA LEU A 72 -17.27 2.50 -20.44
C LEU A 72 -17.34 4.00 -20.16
N ILE A 73 -16.64 4.48 -19.13
CA ILE A 73 -16.57 5.93 -18.85
C ILE A 73 -15.90 6.69 -20.00
N ALA A 74 -14.76 6.18 -20.50
CA ALA A 74 -14.01 6.82 -21.58
C ALA A 74 -14.79 6.96 -22.89
N THR A 75 -15.75 6.07 -23.13
CA THR A 75 -16.58 6.03 -24.34
C THR A 75 -17.94 6.70 -24.16
N GLY A 76 -18.18 7.38 -23.02
CA GLY A 76 -19.42 8.11 -22.75
C GLY A 76 -20.55 7.26 -22.16
N HIS A 77 -20.29 6.01 -21.79
CA HIS A 77 -21.23 5.07 -21.18
C HIS A 77 -21.03 4.94 -19.66
N GLY A 78 -20.64 6.02 -18.98
CA GLY A 78 -20.27 5.98 -17.56
C GLY A 78 -21.36 5.40 -16.64
N ALA A 79 -22.64 5.65 -16.93
CA ALA A 79 -23.74 5.08 -16.16
C ALA A 79 -23.74 3.54 -16.18
N SER A 80 -23.30 2.92 -17.28
CA SER A 80 -23.19 1.47 -17.45
C SER A 80 -21.96 0.86 -16.77
N ALA A 81 -21.05 1.65 -16.20
CA ALA A 81 -19.88 1.14 -15.50
C ALA A 81 -20.22 0.34 -14.22
N THR A 82 -21.46 0.45 -13.73
CA THR A 82 -21.99 -0.40 -12.64
C THR A 82 -23.01 -1.45 -13.11
N ASP A 83 -23.12 -1.63 -14.43
CA ASP A 83 -23.91 -2.70 -15.05
C ASP A 83 -23.01 -3.89 -15.35
N LEU A 84 -23.25 -5.03 -14.68
CA LEU A 84 -22.39 -6.20 -14.87
C LEU A 84 -22.45 -6.76 -16.29
N ASP A 85 -23.60 -6.66 -16.96
CA ASP A 85 -23.75 -7.17 -18.32
C ASP A 85 -22.98 -6.29 -19.31
N ALA A 86 -23.05 -4.97 -19.15
CA ALA A 86 -22.26 -4.05 -19.97
C ALA A 86 -20.76 -4.18 -19.72
N VAL A 87 -20.36 -4.35 -18.45
CA VAL A 87 -18.96 -4.62 -18.08
C VAL A 87 -18.48 -5.93 -18.73
N PHE A 88 -19.29 -6.99 -18.69
CA PHE A 88 -18.94 -8.27 -19.30
C PHE A 88 -18.71 -8.18 -20.80
N VAL A 89 -19.60 -7.46 -21.51
CA VAL A 89 -19.45 -7.26 -22.96
C VAL A 89 -18.09 -6.62 -23.26
N VAL A 90 -17.71 -5.58 -22.51
CA VAL A 90 -16.41 -4.92 -22.68
C VAL A 90 -15.23 -5.81 -22.26
N GLU A 91 -15.36 -6.60 -21.19
CA GLU A 91 -14.33 -7.58 -20.82
C GLU A 91 -14.13 -8.61 -21.95
N HIS A 92 -15.20 -9.16 -22.51
CA HIS A 92 -15.15 -10.17 -23.55
C HIS A 92 -14.63 -9.62 -24.88
N GLU A 93 -15.00 -8.38 -25.24
CA GLU A 93 -14.47 -7.69 -26.42
C GLU A 93 -12.95 -7.47 -26.30
N ALA A 94 -12.46 -7.10 -25.12
CA ALA A 94 -11.05 -6.84 -24.89
C ALA A 94 -10.22 -8.14 -24.76
N VAL A 95 -10.78 -9.18 -24.15
CA VAL A 95 -10.14 -10.49 -23.98
C VAL A 95 -11.17 -11.60 -24.19
N PRO A 96 -11.34 -12.11 -25.42
CA PRO A 96 -12.37 -13.12 -25.74
C PRO A 96 -12.24 -14.43 -24.98
N ALA A 97 -11.03 -14.77 -24.52
CA ALA A 97 -10.80 -15.95 -23.69
C ALA A 97 -11.42 -15.85 -22.29
N ARG A 98 -11.85 -14.66 -21.86
CA ARG A 98 -12.51 -14.44 -20.58
C ARG A 98 -13.99 -14.75 -20.68
N THR A 99 -14.43 -15.73 -19.88
CA THR A 99 -15.79 -16.28 -19.89
C THR A 99 -16.55 -16.01 -18.59
N ILE A 100 -15.91 -15.39 -17.60
CA ILE A 100 -16.47 -15.13 -16.27
C ILE A 100 -16.35 -13.63 -15.98
N VAL A 101 -17.46 -13.03 -15.54
CA VAL A 101 -17.47 -11.66 -14.99
C VAL A 101 -16.89 -11.70 -13.60
N MET A 102 -15.91 -10.85 -13.33
CA MET A 102 -15.50 -10.58 -11.95
C MET A 102 -16.24 -9.37 -11.43
N GLY A 103 -17.08 -9.56 -10.42
CA GLY A 103 -17.77 -8.47 -9.72
C GLY A 103 -16.77 -7.60 -8.96
N HIS A 104 -16.13 -6.66 -9.66
CA HIS A 104 -15.11 -5.82 -9.05
C HIS A 104 -15.75 -4.57 -8.43
N ALA A 105 -16.01 -4.63 -7.12
CA ALA A 105 -16.69 -3.57 -6.38
C ALA A 105 -15.75 -2.41 -5.98
N ASN A 106 -15.06 -1.82 -6.97
CA ASN A 106 -14.28 -0.61 -6.74
C ASN A 106 -15.15 0.63 -6.66
N VAL A 107 -14.65 1.61 -5.91
CA VAL A 107 -15.27 2.95 -5.85
C VAL A 107 -15.30 3.54 -7.27
N PRO A 108 -16.45 4.01 -7.78
CA PRO A 108 -16.57 4.48 -9.16
C PRO A 108 -15.60 5.60 -9.56
N ALA A 109 -15.18 6.43 -8.60
CA ALA A 109 -14.13 7.41 -8.81
C ALA A 109 -12.82 6.80 -9.34
N LEU A 110 -12.49 5.55 -8.98
CA LEU A 110 -11.32 4.86 -9.53
C LEU A 110 -11.46 4.65 -11.04
N SER A 111 -12.61 4.17 -11.50
CA SER A 111 -12.87 3.94 -12.92
C SER A 111 -12.76 5.24 -13.71
N TYR A 112 -13.18 6.37 -13.12
CA TYR A 112 -12.99 7.69 -13.72
C TYR A 112 -11.52 8.09 -13.83
N LEU A 113 -10.73 7.89 -12.76
CA LEU A 113 -9.29 8.14 -12.77
C LEU A 113 -8.56 7.25 -13.80
N MET A 114 -9.09 6.05 -14.05
CA MET A 114 -8.57 5.11 -15.05
C MET A 114 -9.10 5.35 -16.47
N ALA A 115 -10.11 6.21 -16.67
CA ALA A 115 -10.72 6.44 -17.98
C ALA A 115 -9.72 6.82 -19.09
N PRO A 116 -8.67 7.63 -18.85
CA PRO A 116 -7.64 7.87 -19.86
C PRO A 116 -6.94 6.60 -20.35
N LEU A 117 -6.74 5.61 -19.48
CA LEU A 117 -6.21 4.28 -19.86
C LEU A 117 -7.27 3.43 -20.54
N GLY A 118 -8.53 3.55 -20.09
CA GLY A 118 -9.68 2.94 -20.75
C GLY A 118 -9.81 3.36 -22.21
N ALA A 119 -9.37 4.56 -22.61
CA ALA A 119 -9.39 4.99 -24.01
C ALA A 119 -8.39 4.24 -24.94
N LEU A 120 -7.39 3.55 -24.37
CA LEU A 120 -6.33 2.87 -25.10
C LEU A 120 -6.66 1.38 -25.32
N PRO A 121 -5.97 0.67 -26.25
CA PRO A 121 -5.99 -0.79 -26.30
C PRO A 121 -5.52 -1.41 -24.98
N ILE A 122 -6.07 -2.56 -24.60
CA ILE A 122 -5.87 -3.15 -23.26
C ILE A 122 -4.39 -3.43 -22.95
N GLU A 123 -3.60 -3.87 -23.92
CA GLU A 123 -2.17 -4.16 -23.74
C GLU A 123 -1.36 -2.89 -23.46
N VAL A 124 -1.70 -1.80 -24.17
CA VAL A 124 -1.07 -0.49 -23.96
C VAL A 124 -1.49 0.09 -22.62
N ALA A 125 -2.78 0.00 -22.29
CA ALA A 125 -3.32 0.42 -21.00
C ALA A 125 -2.63 -0.32 -19.85
N TYR A 126 -2.45 -1.65 -19.98
CA TYR A 126 -1.78 -2.47 -18.99
C TYR A 126 -0.28 -2.14 -18.87
N ALA A 127 0.43 -1.96 -20.00
CA ALA A 127 1.84 -1.56 -19.98
C ALA A 127 2.08 -0.26 -19.19
N ILE A 128 1.22 0.73 -19.41
CA ILE A 128 1.26 2.02 -18.71
C ILE A 128 0.87 1.84 -17.24
N TRP A 129 -0.20 1.10 -16.95
CA TRP A 129 -0.64 0.84 -15.57
C TRP A 129 0.43 0.15 -14.74
N THR A 130 1.09 -0.86 -15.30
CA THR A 130 2.21 -1.57 -14.67
C THR A 130 3.40 -0.66 -14.46
N ALA A 131 3.73 0.23 -15.41
CA ALA A 131 4.78 1.23 -15.22
C ALA A 131 4.46 2.18 -14.06
N LEU A 132 3.22 2.67 -13.99
CA LEU A 132 2.74 3.51 -12.89
C LEU A 132 2.76 2.76 -11.55
N GLY A 133 2.39 1.49 -11.54
CA GLY A 133 2.43 0.62 -10.36
C GLY A 133 3.87 0.41 -9.85
N VAL A 134 4.82 0.14 -10.75
CA VAL A 134 6.25 0.05 -10.40
C VAL A 134 6.75 1.37 -9.83
N LEU A 135 6.45 2.50 -10.48
CA LEU A 135 6.82 3.82 -9.96
C LEU A 135 6.22 4.07 -8.57
N ALA A 136 4.97 3.64 -8.34
CA ALA A 136 4.32 3.76 -7.04
C ALA A 136 5.01 2.91 -5.96
N LEU A 137 5.41 1.67 -6.27
CA LEU A 137 6.18 0.81 -5.35
C LEU A 137 7.56 1.42 -5.04
N VAL A 138 8.26 1.91 -6.06
CA VAL A 138 9.56 2.57 -5.92
C VAL A 138 9.44 3.80 -5.01
N ALA A 139 8.46 4.67 -5.29
CA ALA A 139 8.20 5.86 -4.48
C ALA A 139 7.78 5.49 -3.04
N ALA A 140 6.92 4.50 -2.86
CA ALA A 140 6.52 4.01 -1.55
C ALA A 140 7.73 3.48 -0.76
N ALA A 141 8.58 2.66 -1.38
CA ALA A 141 9.80 2.13 -0.75
C ALA A 141 10.73 3.26 -0.27
N PHE A 142 10.92 4.32 -1.07
CA PHE A 142 11.69 5.49 -0.65
C PHE A 142 11.07 6.23 0.54
N LEU A 143 9.73 6.39 0.56
CA LEU A 143 9.03 7.06 1.65
C LEU A 143 9.04 6.23 2.94
N LEU A 144 8.89 4.91 2.83
CA LEU A 144 8.96 3.96 3.94
C LEU A 144 10.37 3.79 4.51
N GLY A 145 11.41 4.16 3.76
CA GLY A 145 12.80 4.12 4.24
C GLY A 145 13.07 4.88 5.55
N ARG A 146 12.17 5.80 5.95
CA ARG A 146 12.23 6.50 7.25
C ARG A 146 11.79 5.65 8.45
N LEU A 147 11.04 4.58 8.20
CA LEU A 147 10.65 3.64 9.25
C LEU A 147 11.78 2.65 9.55
N ALA A 148 12.66 2.42 8.58
CA ALA A 148 13.79 1.52 8.69
C ALA A 148 15.05 2.23 9.18
N ASP A 149 16.01 1.45 9.67
CA ASP A 149 17.36 1.96 9.90
C ASP A 149 18.00 2.38 8.55
N PRO A 150 18.67 3.54 8.45
CA PRO A 150 19.27 4.02 7.21
C PRO A 150 20.23 3.03 6.51
N SER A 151 20.90 2.17 7.29
CA SER A 151 21.78 1.12 6.76
C SER A 151 21.02 0.01 6.02
N GLN A 152 19.73 -0.16 6.33
CA GLN A 152 18.88 -1.26 5.86
C GLN A 152 18.06 -0.91 4.63
N ILE A 153 17.91 0.38 4.29
CA ILE A 153 17.14 0.86 3.13
C ILE A 153 17.56 0.14 1.83
N ARG A 154 18.86 -0.15 1.67
CA ARG A 154 19.38 -0.82 0.47
C ARG A 154 18.92 -2.28 0.33
N LEU A 155 18.66 -2.95 1.46
CA LEU A 155 18.17 -4.33 1.47
C LEU A 155 16.65 -4.38 1.30
N LEU A 156 15.93 -3.39 1.83
CA LEU A 156 14.48 -3.30 1.74
C LEU A 156 13.97 -2.87 0.37
N PHE A 157 14.74 -2.06 -0.36
CA PHE A 157 14.34 -1.58 -1.68
C PHE A 157 14.05 -2.70 -2.68
N PRO A 158 14.98 -3.64 -2.98
CA PRO A 158 14.70 -4.72 -3.92
C PRO A 158 13.56 -5.62 -3.42
N PHE A 159 13.44 -5.83 -2.11
CA PHE A 159 12.30 -6.54 -1.54
C PHE A 159 10.97 -5.84 -1.86
N ALA A 160 10.86 -4.54 -1.62
CA ALA A 160 9.61 -3.81 -1.86
C ALA A 160 9.16 -3.84 -3.33
N VAL A 161 10.10 -3.98 -4.27
CA VAL A 161 9.79 -3.96 -5.72
C VAL A 161 9.64 -5.39 -6.29
N LEU A 162 10.44 -6.35 -5.83
CA LEU A 162 10.54 -7.69 -6.41
C LEU A 162 10.00 -8.82 -5.53
N ALA A 163 9.49 -8.52 -4.32
CA ALA A 163 8.85 -9.55 -3.50
C ALA A 163 7.64 -10.16 -4.23
N PRO A 164 7.30 -11.44 -3.94
CA PRO A 164 6.16 -12.10 -4.57
C PRO A 164 4.87 -11.29 -4.50
N THR A 165 4.57 -10.64 -3.35
CA THR A 165 3.34 -9.84 -3.19
C THR A 165 3.30 -8.62 -4.11
N SER A 166 4.44 -7.95 -4.34
CA SER A 166 4.55 -6.84 -5.29
C SER A 166 4.42 -7.32 -6.73
N LEU A 167 5.10 -8.40 -7.10
CA LEU A 167 5.02 -8.95 -8.45
C LEU A 167 3.59 -9.44 -8.76
N ILE A 168 2.94 -10.15 -7.84
CA ILE A 168 1.54 -10.57 -8.01
C ILE A 168 0.65 -9.34 -8.14
N ALA A 169 0.84 -8.29 -7.33
CA ALA A 169 0.06 -7.06 -7.46
C ALA A 169 0.22 -6.37 -8.82
N LEU A 170 1.43 -6.37 -9.39
CA LEU A 170 1.68 -5.83 -10.72
C LEU A 170 1.08 -6.70 -11.83
N VAL A 171 1.32 -8.02 -11.78
CA VAL A 171 0.78 -9.00 -12.74
C VAL A 171 -0.75 -8.92 -12.78
N GLU A 172 -1.40 -8.92 -11.62
CA GLU A 172 -2.86 -8.80 -11.50
C GLU A 172 -3.39 -7.41 -11.91
N GLY A 173 -2.51 -6.43 -12.11
CA GLY A 173 -2.88 -5.04 -12.39
C GLY A 173 -3.63 -4.39 -11.23
N GLN A 174 -3.30 -4.73 -9.99
CA GLN A 174 -4.01 -4.30 -8.79
C GLN A 174 -3.73 -2.84 -8.41
N THR A 175 -4.66 -2.25 -7.65
CA THR A 175 -4.51 -0.89 -7.13
C THR A 175 -3.55 -0.80 -5.94
N THR A 176 -3.16 -1.93 -5.35
CA THR A 176 -2.40 -1.98 -4.10
C THR A 176 -1.11 -1.15 -4.09
N PRO A 177 -0.28 -1.13 -5.15
CA PRO A 177 0.88 -0.25 -5.24
C PRO A 177 0.57 1.22 -4.99
N PHE A 178 -0.52 1.72 -5.55
CA PHE A 178 -0.96 3.11 -5.39
C PHE A 178 -1.46 3.39 -3.99
N ILE A 179 -2.22 2.46 -3.41
CA ILE A 179 -2.70 2.60 -2.02
C ILE A 179 -1.53 2.56 -1.04
N LEU A 180 -0.53 1.71 -1.27
CA LEU A 180 0.70 1.70 -0.46
C LEU A 180 1.45 3.04 -0.57
N LEU A 181 1.51 3.64 -1.76
CA LEU A 181 2.08 4.97 -1.94
C LEU A 181 1.33 6.04 -1.14
N LEU A 182 -0.02 6.00 -1.11
CA LEU A 182 -0.83 6.90 -0.29
C LEU A 182 -0.52 6.73 1.20
N VAL A 183 -0.45 5.48 1.69
CA VAL A 183 -0.09 5.16 3.07
C VAL A 183 1.32 5.67 3.40
N ALA A 184 2.31 5.40 2.55
CA ALA A 184 3.68 5.86 2.76
C ALA A 184 3.81 7.39 2.70
N GLY A 185 3.08 8.05 1.81
CA GLY A 185 3.00 9.51 1.73
C GLY A 185 2.38 10.13 2.98
N SER A 186 1.37 9.48 3.57
CA SER A 186 0.67 9.96 4.77
C SER A 186 1.59 10.09 5.98
N LEU A 187 2.68 9.31 6.04
CA LEU A 187 3.69 9.36 7.10
C LEU A 187 4.53 10.65 7.08
N ARG A 188 4.59 11.33 5.93
CA ARG A 188 5.39 12.55 5.72
C ARG A 188 4.55 13.80 5.53
N ALA A 189 3.26 13.65 5.28
CA ALA A 189 2.36 14.75 5.05
C ALA A 189 2.02 15.47 6.37
N PRO A 190 1.77 16.80 6.33
CA PRO A 190 1.19 17.51 7.47
C PRO A 190 -0.20 16.94 7.80
N PRO A 191 -0.74 17.17 9.01
CA PRO A 191 -1.92 16.49 9.51
C PRO A 191 -3.11 16.44 8.53
N PHE A 192 -3.52 17.56 7.94
CA PHE A 192 -4.63 17.57 6.98
C PHE A 192 -4.37 16.66 5.77
N TRP A 193 -3.24 16.83 5.09
CA TRP A 193 -2.89 16.03 3.92
C TRP A 193 -2.63 14.56 4.26
N SER A 194 -2.10 14.26 5.44
CA SER A 194 -1.99 12.90 5.96
C SER A 194 -3.36 12.24 6.05
N GLY A 195 -4.34 12.96 6.61
CA GLY A 195 -5.74 12.55 6.63
C GLY A 195 -6.34 12.34 5.25
N ALA A 196 -6.10 13.26 4.31
CA ALA A 196 -6.60 13.14 2.94
C ALA A 196 -6.02 11.90 2.21
N LEU A 197 -4.73 11.64 2.37
CA LEU A 197 -4.08 10.44 1.80
C LEU A 197 -4.62 9.15 2.43
N LEU A 198 -4.86 9.14 3.74
CA LEU A 198 -5.53 8.01 4.41
C LEU A 198 -6.99 7.85 3.95
N GLY A 199 -7.70 8.97 3.70
CA GLY A 199 -9.04 8.97 3.13
C GLY A 199 -9.11 8.38 1.73
N ALA A 200 -8.10 8.66 0.89
CA ALA A 200 -7.99 8.11 -0.45
C ALA A 200 -7.76 6.58 -0.46
N THR A 201 -7.39 5.96 0.66
CA THR A 201 -7.31 4.49 0.75
C THR A 201 -8.68 3.80 0.59
N VAL A 202 -9.80 4.54 0.66
CA VAL A 202 -11.14 4.02 0.35
C VAL A 202 -11.27 3.48 -1.08
N LEU A 203 -10.40 3.90 -2.00
CA LEU A 203 -10.28 3.29 -3.34
C LEU A 203 -9.97 1.79 -3.28
N ARG A 204 -9.57 1.29 -2.11
CA ARG A 204 -9.48 -0.13 -1.76
C ARG A 204 -10.23 -0.35 -0.43
N PRO A 205 -11.57 -0.52 -0.47
CA PRO A 205 -12.44 -0.40 0.71
C PRO A 205 -12.05 -1.30 1.90
N GLN A 206 -11.49 -2.48 1.63
CA GLN A 206 -11.13 -3.46 2.65
C GLN A 206 -10.04 -3.02 3.63
N VAL A 207 -9.15 -2.10 3.23
CA VAL A 207 -8.07 -1.61 4.12
C VAL A 207 -8.40 -0.28 4.81
N PHE A 208 -9.38 0.44 4.28
CA PHE A 208 -9.76 1.77 4.73
C PHE A 208 -10.17 1.87 6.22
N PRO A 209 -10.95 0.94 6.82
CA PRO A 209 -11.49 1.12 8.17
C PRO A 209 -10.46 1.43 9.26
N LEU A 210 -9.32 0.74 9.26
CA LEU A 210 -8.26 0.98 10.25
C LEU A 210 -7.48 2.26 9.97
N PHE A 211 -7.27 2.63 8.71
CA PHE A 211 -6.68 3.92 8.37
C PHE A 211 -7.59 5.09 8.73
N ALA A 212 -8.91 4.93 8.54
CA ALA A 212 -9.91 5.90 8.97
C ALA A 212 -9.88 6.10 10.48
N LEU A 213 -9.84 5.00 11.24
CA LEU A 213 -9.70 5.04 12.70
C LEU A 213 -8.46 5.85 13.13
N VAL A 214 -7.32 5.61 12.48
CA VAL A 214 -6.08 6.36 12.76
C VAL A 214 -6.23 7.85 12.45
N ALA A 215 -6.84 8.22 11.31
CA ALA A 215 -7.08 9.61 10.95
C ALA A 215 -8.02 10.32 11.94
N LEU A 216 -9.02 9.62 12.47
CA LEU A 216 -9.98 10.14 13.46
C LEU A 216 -9.35 10.47 14.82
N THR A 217 -8.12 10.04 15.09
CA THR A 217 -7.42 10.36 16.35
C THR A 217 -6.91 11.80 16.44
N ASP A 218 -6.99 12.57 15.34
CA ASP A 218 -6.60 13.97 15.27
C ASP A 218 -7.57 14.77 14.38
N ARG A 219 -8.08 15.91 14.87
CA ARG A 219 -9.13 16.68 14.18
C ARG A 219 -8.71 17.15 12.77
N ARG A 220 -7.44 17.53 12.60
CA ARG A 220 -6.94 18.01 11.29
C ARG A 220 -6.85 16.87 10.28
N ARG A 221 -6.37 15.70 10.69
CA ARG A 221 -6.40 14.47 9.87
C ARG A 221 -7.82 14.03 9.56
N ALA A 222 -8.72 14.02 10.55
CA ALA A 222 -10.13 13.70 10.35
C ALA A 222 -10.76 14.60 9.29
N ALA A 223 -10.53 15.92 9.36
CA ALA A 223 -11.00 16.87 8.37
C ALA A 223 -10.47 16.55 6.96
N GLY A 224 -9.16 16.31 6.81
CA GLY A 224 -8.58 15.94 5.52
C GLY A 224 -9.13 14.64 4.95
N MET A 225 -9.33 13.64 5.79
CA MET A 225 -9.95 12.37 5.41
C MET A 225 -11.37 12.60 4.89
N ILE A 226 -12.21 13.29 5.66
CA ILE A 226 -13.60 13.60 5.28
C ILE A 226 -13.63 14.40 3.97
N SER A 227 -12.77 15.42 3.82
CA SER A 227 -12.67 16.19 2.58
C SER A 227 -12.35 15.30 1.38
N MET A 228 -11.39 14.37 1.50
CA MET A 228 -11.07 13.46 0.41
C MET A 228 -12.22 12.50 0.09
N LEU A 229 -12.91 11.96 1.10
CA LEU A 229 -14.09 11.12 0.89
C LEU A 229 -15.19 11.86 0.13
N VAL A 230 -15.46 13.12 0.50
CA VAL A 230 -16.42 13.97 -0.22
C VAL A 230 -16.01 14.15 -1.68
N VAL A 231 -14.74 14.43 -1.95
CA VAL A 231 -14.23 14.54 -3.33
C VAL A 231 -14.45 13.23 -4.10
N LEU A 232 -14.11 12.08 -3.52
CA LEU A 232 -14.29 10.77 -4.18
C LEU A 232 -15.75 10.43 -4.41
N VAL A 233 -16.66 10.80 -3.50
CA VAL A 233 -18.10 10.65 -3.70
C VAL A 233 -18.56 11.53 -4.87
N LEU A 234 -18.16 12.81 -4.90
CA LEU A 234 -18.52 13.73 -5.99
C LEU A 234 -17.98 13.24 -7.34
N VAL A 235 -16.72 12.80 -7.40
CA VAL A 235 -16.14 12.22 -8.62
C VAL A 235 -16.89 10.95 -9.02
N SER A 236 -17.31 10.11 -8.07
CA SER A 236 -18.14 8.93 -8.37
C SER A 236 -19.48 9.33 -8.99
N PHE A 237 -20.17 10.34 -8.46
CA PHE A 237 -21.40 10.86 -9.06
C PHE A 237 -21.19 11.42 -10.47
N VAL A 238 -20.10 12.15 -10.70
CA VAL A 238 -19.75 12.67 -12.04
C VAL A 238 -19.45 11.51 -13.01
N ALA A 239 -18.78 10.46 -12.52
CA ALA A 239 -18.33 9.35 -13.34
C ALA A 239 -19.48 8.48 -13.86
N ILE A 240 -20.42 8.12 -12.98
CA ILE A 240 -21.45 7.10 -13.29
C ILE A 240 -22.89 7.61 -13.15
N GLY A 241 -23.07 8.89 -12.80
CA GLY A 241 -24.39 9.48 -12.64
C GLY A 241 -25.21 8.90 -11.48
N PRO A 242 -26.44 9.42 -11.26
CA PRO A 242 -27.31 8.95 -10.18
C PRO A 242 -27.78 7.51 -10.37
N GLU A 243 -28.05 7.08 -11.60
CA GLU A 243 -28.46 5.72 -11.94
C GLU A 243 -27.36 4.70 -11.63
N GLY A 244 -26.12 4.99 -12.04
CA GLY A 244 -24.99 4.14 -11.73
C GLY A 244 -24.76 4.03 -10.22
N MET A 245 -24.88 5.15 -9.50
CA MET A 245 -24.75 5.20 -8.04
C MET A 245 -25.86 4.40 -7.33
N ALA A 246 -27.08 4.38 -7.86
CA ALA A 246 -28.19 3.59 -7.30
C ALA A 246 -27.95 2.07 -7.42
N ARG A 247 -27.20 1.62 -8.44
CA ARG A 247 -26.82 0.21 -8.62
C ARG A 247 -25.63 -0.24 -7.77
N TYR A 248 -24.78 0.70 -7.38
CA TYR A 248 -23.51 0.41 -6.71
C TYR A 248 -23.65 -0.39 -5.38
N PRO A 249 -24.64 -0.12 -4.49
CA PRO A 249 -24.84 -0.95 -3.31
C PRO A 249 -25.09 -2.43 -3.62
N GLY A 250 -25.80 -2.72 -4.72
CA GLY A 250 -26.03 -4.08 -5.20
C GLY A 250 -24.74 -4.79 -5.62
N LEU A 251 -23.83 -4.07 -6.28
CA LEU A 251 -22.50 -4.57 -6.62
C LEU A 251 -21.66 -4.87 -5.38
N LEU A 252 -21.66 -3.97 -4.39
CA LEU A 252 -20.95 -4.19 -3.13
C LEU A 252 -21.46 -5.45 -2.43
N THR A 253 -22.79 -5.64 -2.40
CA THR A 253 -23.41 -6.81 -1.77
C THR A 253 -22.97 -8.10 -2.45
N ARG A 254 -23.00 -8.15 -3.79
CA ARG A 254 -22.53 -9.32 -4.55
C ARG A 254 -21.06 -9.62 -4.30
N ALA A 255 -20.20 -8.60 -4.36
CA ALA A 255 -18.77 -8.76 -4.11
C ALA A 255 -18.46 -9.28 -2.69
N THR A 256 -19.24 -8.87 -1.68
CA THR A 256 -19.06 -9.39 -0.31
C THR A 256 -19.51 -10.85 -0.12
N THR A 257 -20.33 -11.38 -1.03
CA THR A 257 -20.79 -12.78 -0.99
C THR A 257 -19.94 -13.70 -1.85
N GLU A 258 -19.18 -13.17 -2.80
CA GLU A 258 -18.24 -13.92 -3.64
C GLU A 258 -16.99 -14.28 -2.83
N LEU A 259 -16.81 -15.56 -2.56
CA LEU A 259 -15.67 -16.06 -1.80
C LEU A 259 -14.54 -16.41 -2.74
N ARG A 260 -13.32 -16.01 -2.37
CA ARG A 260 -12.13 -16.36 -3.14
C ARG A 260 -11.23 -17.31 -2.35
N PRO A 261 -10.77 -18.41 -2.96
CA PRO A 261 -9.68 -19.21 -2.38
C PRO A 261 -8.44 -18.33 -2.15
N GLY A 262 -7.68 -18.61 -1.08
CA GLY A 262 -6.38 -17.96 -0.85
C GLY A 262 -6.36 -16.67 -0.02
N GLU A 263 -7.49 -16.25 0.55
CA GLU A 263 -7.57 -15.06 1.43
C GLU A 263 -6.61 -15.11 2.63
N LEU A 264 -6.05 -13.95 3.00
CA LEU A 264 -5.05 -13.72 4.05
C LEU A 264 -5.66 -13.37 5.42
N GLY A 265 -6.95 -13.04 5.47
CA GLY A 265 -7.60 -12.54 6.69
C GLY A 265 -7.83 -13.63 7.75
N LEU A 266 -8.05 -13.20 9.00
CA LEU A 266 -8.41 -14.10 10.11
C LEU A 266 -9.79 -14.73 9.94
N ALA A 267 -10.77 -13.98 9.44
CA ALA A 267 -12.12 -14.51 9.23
C ALA A 267 -12.15 -15.68 8.20
N PRO A 268 -11.48 -15.57 7.04
CA PRO A 268 -11.29 -16.70 6.13
C PRO A 268 -10.59 -17.91 6.76
N LEU A 269 -9.58 -17.71 7.61
CA LEU A 269 -8.92 -18.79 8.33
C LEU A 269 -9.89 -19.52 9.27
N VAL A 270 -10.68 -18.78 10.06
CA VAL A 270 -11.70 -19.35 10.93
C VAL A 270 -12.74 -20.11 10.12
N ARG A 271 -13.17 -19.56 8.97
CA ARG A 271 -14.12 -20.22 8.08
C ARG A 271 -13.64 -21.58 7.58
N ARG A 272 -12.34 -21.73 7.25
CA ARG A 272 -11.76 -23.01 6.84
C ARG A 272 -11.84 -24.07 7.93
N VAL A 273 -11.77 -23.65 9.19
CA VAL A 273 -11.83 -24.54 10.37
C VAL A 273 -13.27 -24.87 10.75
N VAL A 274 -14.17 -23.89 10.72
CA VAL A 274 -15.58 -24.01 11.14
C VAL A 274 -16.46 -24.42 9.95
N GLN A 275 -16.13 -25.54 9.30
CA GLN A 275 -16.88 -26.06 8.15
C GLN A 275 -18.40 -26.12 8.46
N GLY A 276 -19.24 -25.53 7.59
CA GLY A 276 -20.69 -25.78 7.59
C GLY A 276 -21.63 -24.66 8.05
N GLY A 277 -21.23 -23.38 8.04
CA GLY A 277 -22.13 -22.27 8.32
C GLY A 277 -22.20 -21.22 7.22
N ASP A 278 -23.19 -21.29 6.32
CA ASP A 278 -23.51 -20.20 5.35
C ASP A 278 -24.23 -19.01 6.00
N SER A 279 -23.98 -18.77 7.29
CA SER A 279 -24.63 -17.68 7.99
C SER A 279 -23.81 -16.40 7.77
N PHE A 280 -24.34 -15.53 6.89
CA PHE A 280 -23.87 -14.15 6.72
C PHE A 280 -23.63 -13.44 8.07
N LEU A 281 -24.48 -13.73 9.06
CA LEU A 281 -24.36 -13.18 10.43
C LEU A 281 -23.08 -13.62 11.14
N ILE A 282 -22.63 -14.87 10.97
CA ILE A 282 -21.35 -15.32 11.54
C ILE A 282 -20.19 -14.57 10.89
N TYR A 283 -20.21 -14.38 9.57
CA TYR A 283 -19.13 -13.64 8.89
C TYR A 283 -19.09 -12.17 9.28
N LEU A 284 -20.26 -11.53 9.40
CA LEU A 284 -20.37 -10.17 9.89
C LEU A 284 -19.84 -10.05 11.32
N ALA A 285 -20.20 -10.99 12.20
CA ALA A 285 -19.72 -11.02 13.58
C ALA A 285 -18.21 -11.22 13.65
N LEU A 286 -17.65 -12.17 12.89
CA LEU A 286 -16.21 -12.43 12.82
C LEU A 286 -15.45 -11.20 12.28
N GLY A 287 -15.95 -10.56 11.23
CA GLY A 287 -15.38 -9.33 10.70
C GLY A 287 -15.40 -8.19 11.72
N ALA A 288 -16.52 -8.00 12.42
CA ALA A 288 -16.65 -6.99 13.47
C ALA A 288 -15.69 -7.25 14.65
N ILE A 289 -15.56 -8.51 15.09
CA ILE A 289 -14.63 -8.91 16.15
C ILE A 289 -13.19 -8.67 15.70
N ALA A 290 -12.82 -9.12 14.50
CA ALA A 290 -11.47 -8.90 13.97
C ALA A 290 -11.15 -7.40 13.89
N PHE A 291 -12.09 -6.58 13.41
CA PHE A 291 -11.92 -5.13 13.37
C PHE A 291 -11.76 -4.53 14.75
N ALA A 292 -12.58 -4.93 15.74
CA ALA A 292 -12.44 -4.46 17.11
C ALA A 292 -11.06 -4.82 17.71
N LEU A 293 -10.58 -6.04 17.49
CA LEU A 293 -9.25 -6.47 17.92
C LEU A 293 -8.14 -5.64 17.25
N GLY A 294 -8.22 -5.43 15.94
CA GLY A 294 -7.28 -4.59 15.20
C GLY A 294 -7.29 -3.13 15.67
N ALA A 295 -8.48 -2.57 15.90
CA ALA A 295 -8.65 -1.22 16.42
C ALA A 295 -7.99 -1.05 17.79
N VAL A 296 -8.23 -1.99 18.71
CA VAL A 296 -7.62 -2.02 20.04
C VAL A 296 -6.10 -2.14 19.93
N ALA A 297 -5.60 -3.07 19.12
CA ALA A 297 -4.17 -3.30 18.92
C ALA A 297 -3.45 -2.04 18.38
N VAL A 298 -4.03 -1.37 17.38
CA VAL A 298 -3.49 -0.14 16.79
C VAL A 298 -3.55 1.04 17.77
N LEU A 299 -4.65 1.23 18.48
CA LEU A 299 -4.84 2.41 19.33
C LEU A 299 -4.08 2.33 20.66
N LEU A 300 -3.98 1.13 21.27
CA LEU A 300 -3.35 0.94 22.57
C LEU A 300 -1.82 0.82 22.48
N ARG A 301 -1.28 0.24 21.40
CA ARG A 301 0.17 -0.03 21.29
C ARG A 301 1.01 1.25 21.24
N SER A 302 0.52 2.31 20.61
CA SER A 302 1.25 3.58 20.54
C SER A 302 0.31 4.78 20.41
N ARG A 303 0.76 5.93 20.93
CA ARG A 303 0.15 7.24 20.66
C ARG A 303 0.77 7.94 19.45
N ALA A 304 1.94 7.47 18.98
CA ALA A 304 2.61 8.07 17.84
C ALA A 304 1.90 7.69 16.54
N ILE A 305 1.52 8.70 15.75
CA ILE A 305 0.77 8.51 14.51
C ILE A 305 1.49 7.60 13.52
N VAL A 306 2.82 7.72 13.44
CA VAL A 306 3.67 6.92 12.56
C VAL A 306 3.57 5.44 12.92
N SER A 307 3.64 5.08 14.20
CA SER A 307 3.44 3.70 14.66
C SER A 307 2.04 3.21 14.33
N ARG A 308 1.02 4.04 14.57
CA ARG A 308 -0.37 3.68 14.30
C ARG A 308 -0.64 3.39 12.83
N ILE A 309 -0.07 4.18 11.91
CA ILE A 309 -0.21 3.93 10.46
C ILE A 309 0.49 2.62 10.07
N ALA A 310 1.70 2.37 10.60
CA ALA A 310 2.40 1.12 10.33
C ALA A 310 1.62 -0.10 10.87
N ASP A 311 1.14 -0.02 12.10
CA ASP A 311 0.34 -1.06 12.75
C ASP A 311 -0.99 -1.28 12.02
N ALA A 312 -1.67 -0.20 11.62
CA ALA A 312 -2.91 -0.27 10.86
C ALA A 312 -2.71 -0.95 9.50
N SER A 313 -1.54 -0.78 8.87
CA SER A 313 -1.23 -1.44 7.59
C SER A 313 -1.10 -2.96 7.74
N THR A 314 -0.53 -3.44 8.84
CA THR A 314 -0.46 -4.88 9.14
C THR A 314 -1.83 -5.43 9.56
N TRP A 315 -2.54 -4.72 10.45
CA TRP A 315 -3.85 -5.17 10.91
C TRP A 315 -4.93 -5.08 9.84
N SER A 316 -4.82 -4.17 8.87
CA SER A 316 -5.79 -4.11 7.76
C SER A 316 -5.79 -5.39 6.95
N LEU A 317 -4.65 -6.07 6.83
CA LEU A 317 -4.56 -7.39 6.19
C LEU A 317 -5.20 -8.50 7.02
N LEU A 318 -4.98 -8.47 8.34
CA LEU A 318 -5.55 -9.47 9.26
C LEU A 318 -7.07 -9.37 9.39
N VAL A 319 -7.60 -8.15 9.30
CA VAL A 319 -9.03 -7.85 9.50
C VAL A 319 -9.81 -7.88 8.19
N ALA A 320 -9.18 -7.56 7.06
CA ALA A 320 -9.88 -7.49 5.78
C ALA A 320 -10.54 -8.84 5.44
N PRO A 321 -11.84 -8.84 5.09
CA PRO A 321 -12.54 -10.05 4.70
C PRO A 321 -11.95 -10.64 3.41
N HIS A 322 -11.46 -9.79 2.50
CA HIS A 322 -10.93 -10.17 1.20
C HIS A 322 -9.51 -9.62 0.96
N ALA A 323 -8.58 -9.83 1.89
CA ALA A 323 -7.17 -9.61 1.60
C ALA A 323 -6.62 -10.80 0.81
N LEU A 324 -6.04 -10.55 -0.37
CA LEU A 324 -5.37 -11.57 -1.19
C LEU A 324 -3.85 -11.36 -1.17
N LEU A 325 -3.09 -12.26 -1.80
CA LEU A 325 -1.62 -12.18 -1.80
C LEU A 325 -1.07 -10.84 -2.30
N HIS A 326 -1.70 -10.24 -3.31
CA HIS A 326 -1.32 -8.93 -3.81
C HIS A 326 -1.59 -7.79 -2.80
N ASP A 327 -2.44 -7.99 -1.78
CA ASP A 327 -2.58 -7.05 -0.66
C ASP A 327 -1.37 -7.08 0.27
N GLY A 328 -0.57 -8.15 0.28
CA GLY A 328 0.54 -8.35 1.22
C GLY A 328 1.60 -7.24 1.21
N VAL A 329 1.63 -6.37 0.20
CA VAL A 329 2.46 -5.15 0.18
C VAL A 329 2.12 -4.18 1.33
N PHE A 330 0.91 -4.24 1.90
CA PHE A 330 0.56 -3.46 3.11
C PHE A 330 1.28 -3.93 4.37
N ALA A 331 1.99 -5.07 4.35
CA ALA A 331 2.89 -5.44 5.43
C ALA A 331 4.18 -4.60 5.44
N TYR A 332 4.51 -3.91 4.35
CA TYR A 332 5.82 -3.25 4.19
C TYR A 332 6.12 -2.15 5.21
N PRO A 333 5.16 -1.32 5.67
CA PRO A 333 5.40 -0.42 6.79
C PRO A 333 5.85 -1.14 8.07
N GLY A 334 5.26 -2.29 8.36
CA GLY A 334 5.64 -3.15 9.49
C GLY A 334 7.03 -3.76 9.30
N VAL A 335 7.32 -4.30 8.11
CA VAL A 335 8.65 -4.85 7.76
C VAL A 335 9.73 -3.78 7.88
N ALA A 336 9.48 -2.58 7.33
CA ALA A 336 10.40 -1.46 7.43
C ALA A 336 10.65 -1.07 8.89
N SER A 337 9.60 -0.96 9.71
CA SER A 337 9.70 -0.64 11.14
C SER A 337 10.47 -1.70 11.95
N ALA A 338 10.37 -2.98 11.57
CA ALA A 338 11.05 -4.09 12.25
C ALA A 338 12.51 -4.30 11.79
N SER A 339 12.91 -3.66 10.68
CA SER A 339 14.22 -3.82 10.04
C SER A 339 15.28 -2.91 10.65
N THR A 340 15.68 -3.22 11.89
CA THR A 340 16.68 -2.44 12.64
C THR A 340 18.11 -2.92 12.45
N THR A 341 18.31 -4.15 11.97
CA THR A 341 19.64 -4.74 11.73
C THR A 341 19.59 -5.65 10.51
N SER A 342 20.72 -5.91 9.85
CA SER A 342 20.76 -6.78 8.66
C SER A 342 20.20 -8.18 8.92
N ARG A 343 20.42 -8.74 10.12
CA ARG A 343 19.84 -10.03 10.52
C ARG A 343 18.32 -9.96 10.63
N ARG A 344 17.78 -8.91 11.25
CA ARG A 344 16.32 -8.71 11.35
C ARG A 344 15.69 -8.43 10.00
N THR A 345 16.31 -7.61 9.17
CA THR A 345 15.87 -7.35 7.80
C THR A 345 15.79 -8.65 7.01
N ALA A 346 16.86 -9.45 7.01
CA ALA A 346 16.88 -10.75 6.34
C ALA A 346 15.81 -11.71 6.89
N LEU A 347 15.60 -11.74 8.21
CA LEU A 347 14.56 -12.55 8.84
C LEU A 347 13.16 -12.14 8.36
N TRP A 348 12.80 -10.86 8.45
CA TRP A 348 11.45 -10.41 8.11
C TRP A 348 11.15 -10.47 6.62
N VAL A 349 12.14 -10.14 5.78
CA VAL A 349 12.05 -10.29 4.32
C VAL A 349 11.95 -11.75 3.93
N GLY A 350 12.86 -12.60 4.43
CA GLY A 350 12.88 -14.03 4.12
C GLY A 350 11.62 -14.75 4.59
N ALA A 351 11.16 -14.48 5.82
CA ALA A 351 9.92 -15.04 6.34
C ALA A 351 8.69 -14.53 5.58
N GLY A 352 8.67 -13.27 5.13
CA GLY A 352 7.59 -12.72 4.32
C GLY A 352 7.50 -13.36 2.93
N ILE A 353 8.65 -13.58 2.28
CA ILE A 353 8.72 -14.30 1.00
C ILE A 353 8.24 -15.75 1.19
N ALA A 354 8.77 -16.46 2.19
CA ALA A 354 8.37 -17.84 2.47
C ALA A 354 6.87 -17.94 2.78
N ALA A 355 6.34 -17.03 3.61
CA ALA A 355 4.92 -17.00 3.93
C ALA A 355 4.04 -16.76 2.70
N SER A 356 4.48 -15.88 1.79
CA SER A 356 3.75 -15.60 0.54
C SER A 356 3.73 -16.82 -0.39
N LEU A 357 4.86 -17.53 -0.53
CA LEU A 357 4.96 -18.73 -1.36
C LEU A 357 4.15 -19.89 -0.79
N LEU A 358 4.22 -20.11 0.53
CA LEU A 358 3.42 -21.15 1.21
C LEU A 358 1.91 -20.86 1.12
N GLN A 359 1.52 -19.60 1.28
CA GLN A 359 0.14 -19.16 1.09
C GLN A 359 -0.33 -19.37 -0.35
N GLN A 360 0.52 -19.08 -1.33
CA GLN A 360 0.24 -19.35 -2.75
C GLN A 360 0.07 -20.86 -3.00
N ALA A 361 0.82 -21.70 -2.30
CA ALA A 361 0.67 -23.15 -2.30
C ALA A 361 -0.54 -23.66 -1.48
N GLY A 362 -1.39 -22.77 -0.98
CA GLY A 362 -2.63 -23.10 -0.26
C GLY A 362 -2.47 -23.26 1.27
N ILE A 363 -1.27 -23.13 1.80
CA ILE A 363 -0.98 -23.28 3.24
C ILE A 363 -1.17 -21.92 3.94
N PRO A 364 -2.16 -21.75 4.84
CA PRO A 364 -2.58 -20.44 5.33
C PRO A 364 -1.63 -19.86 6.40
N VAL A 365 -0.39 -19.56 6.05
CA VAL A 365 0.65 -19.10 6.98
C VAL A 365 0.75 -17.59 7.12
N ALA A 366 0.16 -16.83 6.19
CA ALA A 366 0.26 -15.38 6.17
C ALA A 366 -0.27 -14.69 7.46
N PRO A 367 -1.42 -15.09 8.05
CA PRO A 367 -1.88 -14.50 9.30
C PRO A 367 -0.86 -14.62 10.44
N PHE A 368 -0.18 -15.76 10.55
CA PHE A 368 0.82 -15.99 11.59
C PHE A 368 2.07 -15.13 11.38
N TYR A 369 2.51 -14.98 10.13
CA TYR A 369 3.59 -14.06 9.78
C TYR A 369 3.23 -12.61 10.15
N LEU A 370 2.02 -12.16 9.83
CA LEU A 370 1.56 -10.79 10.12
C LEU A 370 1.46 -10.54 11.63
N LEU A 371 0.96 -11.51 12.41
CA LEU A 371 0.95 -11.43 13.87
C LEU A 371 2.38 -11.39 14.45
N ALA A 372 3.27 -12.28 13.97
CA ALA A 372 4.66 -12.29 14.38
C ALA A 372 5.36 -10.96 14.04
N LEU A 373 5.09 -10.39 12.86
CA LEU A 373 5.60 -9.08 12.46
C LEU A 373 5.11 -7.97 13.37
N PHE A 374 3.81 -7.97 13.71
CA PHE A 374 3.24 -6.98 14.64
C PHE A 374 3.89 -7.05 16.03
N PHE A 375 3.98 -8.25 16.62
CA PHE A 375 4.58 -8.41 17.96
C PHE A 375 6.12 -8.27 17.96
N GLY A 376 6.77 -8.61 16.85
CA GLY A 376 8.23 -8.58 16.69
C GLY A 376 8.78 -7.21 16.28
N ALA A 377 7.98 -6.37 15.62
CA ALA A 377 8.29 -4.96 15.48
C ALA A 377 8.30 -4.34 16.89
N GLY A 378 9.44 -3.89 17.39
CA GLY A 378 9.44 -3.08 18.61
C GLY A 378 8.61 -1.81 18.40
N PRO A 379 8.18 -1.10 19.47
CA PRO A 379 7.75 0.28 19.29
C PRO A 379 8.88 1.02 18.57
N PRO A 380 8.59 1.79 17.49
CA PRO A 380 9.64 2.47 16.75
C PRO A 380 10.44 3.33 17.73
N HIS A 381 11.77 3.20 17.67
CA HIS A 381 12.67 3.85 18.61
C HIS A 381 12.29 5.32 18.74
N ARG A 382 11.97 5.74 19.98
CA ARG A 382 11.58 7.12 20.38
C ARG A 382 12.63 8.19 20.03
N GLU A 383 13.74 7.81 19.41
CA GLU A 383 14.91 8.64 19.13
C GLU A 383 14.92 9.27 17.73
N ALA A 384 13.74 9.55 17.14
CA ALA A 384 13.65 10.67 16.22
C ALA A 384 13.78 11.99 17.03
N ARG A 385 14.92 12.17 17.70
CA ARG A 385 15.45 13.44 18.17
C ARG A 385 15.40 14.37 16.97
N THR A 386 14.53 15.37 17.03
CA THR A 386 14.75 16.69 16.46
C THR A 386 15.68 16.68 15.25
N LEU A 387 15.21 16.20 14.09
CA LEU A 387 15.92 16.50 12.85
C LEU A 387 15.90 18.03 12.69
N PRO A 388 17.06 18.69 12.60
CA PRO A 388 17.14 20.14 12.45
C PRO A 388 16.48 20.51 11.12
N GLY A 389 15.30 21.11 11.19
CA GLY A 389 14.47 21.42 10.01
C GLY A 389 12.97 21.30 10.23
N ALA A 390 12.49 20.90 11.41
CA ALA A 390 11.11 21.17 11.79
C ALA A 390 10.91 22.69 11.78
N PHE A 391 10.22 23.19 10.75
CA PHE A 391 9.82 24.58 10.63
C PHE A 391 9.21 25.04 11.96
N PRO A 392 9.68 26.14 12.57
CA PRO A 392 9.06 26.65 13.77
C PRO A 392 7.61 26.97 13.44
N THR A 393 6.69 26.22 14.04
CA THR A 393 5.28 26.59 14.07
C THR A 393 5.22 27.88 14.89
N ARG A 394 5.05 29.02 14.22
CA ARG A 394 4.76 30.28 14.92
C ARG A 394 3.46 30.10 15.73
N PRO A 395 3.43 30.58 16.97
CA PRO A 395 2.26 30.47 17.86
C PRO A 395 1.03 31.18 17.30
#